data_AF-A0A847CYY9-F1
#
_entry.id   AF-A0A847CYY9-F1
#
_cell.length_a   1.000
_cell.length_b   1.000
_cell.length_c   1.000
_cell.angle_alpha   90.00
_cell.angle_beta   90.00
_cell.angle_gamma   90.00
#
_symmetry.space_group_name_H-M   'P 1'
#
loop_
_entity.id
_entity.type
_entity.pdbx_description
1 polymer ?
#
loop_
_entity_poly.entity_id
_entity_poly.type
_entity_poly.pdbx_seq_one_letter_code
_entity_poly.pdbx_strand_id
1 'polypeptide(L)'
;MICEKLDICGGCTYPHDDYPKSLEGKQSYIENLFNQEVEPIIGMDYPYYYRNKVHGAFSYDRKNILMGKFEEGTHNVFEIEDCLIEDIKAQKINKSVKELVKSFRWSIYDEDTKKGLVRSTLVRVGKKSGEILLTIVLSNTKVPSKNNFVKEIIKLHPEIKSVVFNINDRNTSLILGQKEMVSYGSGYIFDNLLGLSF
;
A
#
# COMPACT_ATOMS: atom_id res chain seq x y z
N MET A 1 1.44 -11.48 -17.78
CA MET A 1 2.35 -11.69 -16.63
C MET A 1 1.59 -12.46 -15.57
N ILE A 2 2.25 -13.37 -14.83
CA ILE A 2 1.61 -14.20 -13.79
C ILE A 2 2.13 -13.75 -12.43
N CYS A 3 1.25 -13.59 -11.44
CA CYS A 3 1.62 -13.26 -10.07
C CYS A 3 2.03 -14.54 -9.32
N GLU A 4 3.24 -14.57 -8.78
CA GLU A 4 3.78 -15.75 -8.06
C GLU A 4 3.10 -16.03 -6.72
N LYS A 5 2.32 -15.07 -6.20
CA LYS A 5 1.68 -15.13 -4.87
C LYS A 5 0.16 -15.19 -4.94
N LEU A 6 -0.38 -15.54 -6.11
CA LEU A 6 -1.83 -15.54 -6.36
C LEU A 6 -2.58 -16.43 -5.35
N ASP A 7 -2.05 -17.62 -5.05
CA ASP A 7 -2.70 -18.62 -4.19
C ASP A 7 -2.69 -18.27 -2.69
N ILE A 8 -1.92 -17.25 -2.27
CA ILE A 8 -1.79 -16.89 -0.86
C ILE A 8 -2.28 -15.48 -0.53
N CYS A 9 -2.29 -14.55 -1.50
CA CYS A 9 -2.50 -13.13 -1.24
C CYS A 9 -3.98 -12.76 -1.01
N GLY A 10 -4.92 -13.49 -1.63
CA GLY A 10 -6.35 -13.16 -1.65
C GLY A 10 -6.72 -11.81 -2.30
N GLY A 11 -5.73 -11.04 -2.79
CA GLY A 11 -5.94 -9.67 -3.27
C GLY A 11 -6.48 -9.55 -4.69
N CYS A 12 -6.38 -10.62 -5.50
CA CYS A 12 -6.76 -10.65 -6.91
C CYS A 12 -7.67 -11.85 -7.21
N THR A 13 -8.97 -11.71 -6.95
CA THR A 13 -9.98 -12.76 -7.20
C THR A 13 -10.10 -13.15 -8.67
N TYR A 14 -9.88 -12.19 -9.58
CA TYR A 14 -9.87 -12.38 -11.03
C TYR A 14 -8.44 -12.16 -11.53
N PRO A 15 -7.67 -13.23 -11.79
CA PRO A 15 -6.28 -13.12 -12.18
C PRO A 15 -6.11 -12.40 -13.53
N HIS A 16 -4.99 -11.69 -13.69
CA HIS A 16 -4.68 -10.89 -14.89
C HIS A 16 -3.83 -11.65 -15.93
N ASP A 17 -3.69 -12.97 -15.77
CA ASP A 17 -2.96 -13.83 -16.69
C ASP A 17 -3.75 -14.08 -17.98
N ASP A 18 -5.07 -14.26 -17.88
CA ASP A 18 -6.02 -14.28 -19.00
C ASP A 18 -7.11 -13.21 -18.81
N TYR A 19 -6.76 -11.97 -19.15
CA TYR A 19 -7.62 -10.82 -18.92
C TYR A 19 -8.99 -10.91 -19.62
N PRO A 20 -9.11 -11.37 -20.89
CA PRO A 20 -10.39 -11.62 -21.52
C PRO A 20 -11.29 -12.58 -20.72
N LYS A 21 -10.76 -13.72 -20.26
CA LYS A 21 -11.54 -14.64 -19.40
C LYS A 21 -11.94 -14.00 -18.08
N SER A 22 -11.09 -13.14 -17.52
CA SER A 22 -11.44 -12.37 -16.33
C SER A 22 -12.57 -11.37 -16.58
N LEU A 23 -12.72 -10.84 -17.79
CA LEU A 23 -13.88 -10.00 -18.17
C LEU A 23 -15.13 -10.86 -18.36
N GLU A 24 -15.03 -11.99 -19.06
CA GLU A 24 -16.12 -12.96 -19.25
C GLU A 24 -16.66 -13.47 -17.91
N GLY A 25 -15.78 -13.88 -16.99
CA GLY A 25 -16.17 -14.36 -15.67
C GLY A 25 -16.87 -13.29 -14.82
N LYS A 26 -16.49 -12.01 -14.96
CA LYS A 26 -17.20 -10.90 -14.31
C LYS A 26 -18.55 -10.62 -14.96
N GLN A 27 -18.62 -10.68 -16.28
CA GLN A 27 -19.84 -10.50 -17.06
C GLN A 27 -20.87 -11.55 -16.61
N SER A 28 -20.51 -12.83 -16.69
CA SER A 28 -21.38 -13.94 -16.27
C SER A 28 -21.76 -13.84 -14.79
N TYR A 29 -20.87 -13.39 -13.90
CA TYR A 29 -21.21 -13.18 -12.49
C TYR A 29 -22.34 -12.16 -12.32
N ILE A 30 -22.25 -11.02 -13.00
CA ILE A 30 -23.27 -9.95 -12.91
C ILE A 30 -24.58 -10.39 -13.55
N GLU A 31 -24.53 -11.00 -14.73
CA GLU A 31 -25.74 -11.48 -15.43
C GLU A 31 -26.49 -12.51 -14.60
N ASN A 32 -25.77 -13.45 -13.97
CA ASN A 32 -26.38 -14.43 -13.07
C ASN A 32 -26.91 -13.80 -11.78
N LEU A 33 -26.22 -12.80 -11.23
CA LEU A 33 -26.66 -12.11 -10.02
C LEU A 33 -28.00 -11.37 -10.23
N PHE A 34 -28.17 -10.73 -11.38
CA PHE A 34 -29.40 -9.99 -11.72
C PHE A 34 -30.41 -10.80 -12.54
N ASN A 35 -30.04 -11.99 -13.00
CA ASN A 35 -30.83 -12.84 -13.89
C ASN A 35 -31.30 -12.10 -15.16
N GLN A 36 -30.40 -11.30 -15.77
CA GLN A 36 -30.63 -10.57 -17.01
C GLN A 36 -29.30 -10.29 -17.72
N GLU A 37 -29.34 -10.08 -19.04
CA GLU A 37 -28.18 -9.59 -19.80
C GLU A 37 -27.86 -8.14 -19.40
N VAL A 38 -26.57 -7.81 -19.34
CA VAL A 38 -26.08 -6.46 -19.03
C VAL A 38 -25.10 -5.98 -20.10
N GLU A 39 -24.94 -4.66 -20.20
CA GLU A 39 -23.95 -4.06 -21.10
C GLU A 39 -22.54 -4.65 -20.88
N PRO A 40 -21.74 -4.83 -21.94
CA PRO A 40 -20.40 -5.40 -21.82
C PRO A 40 -19.50 -4.65 -20.84
N ILE A 41 -18.81 -5.37 -19.97
CA ILE A 41 -17.80 -4.79 -19.07
C ILE A 41 -16.66 -4.17 -19.89
N ILE A 42 -16.41 -2.88 -19.64
CA ILE A 42 -15.29 -2.15 -20.24
C ILE A 42 -13.99 -2.58 -19.58
N GLY A 43 -13.10 -3.18 -20.37
CA GLY A 43 -11.76 -3.57 -19.96
C GLY A 43 -10.75 -2.41 -19.94
N MET A 44 -9.60 -2.65 -19.32
CA MET A 44 -8.44 -1.78 -19.35
C MET A 44 -7.44 -2.30 -20.39
N ASP A 45 -6.91 -1.41 -21.23
CA ASP A 45 -5.94 -1.77 -22.27
C ASP A 45 -4.67 -2.43 -21.71
N TYR A 46 -4.21 -1.95 -20.54
CA TYR A 46 -3.05 -2.49 -19.83
C TYR A 46 -3.39 -2.72 -18.34
N PRO A 47 -3.88 -3.91 -17.97
CA PRO A 47 -4.45 -4.19 -16.65
C PRO A 47 -3.40 -4.43 -15.55
N TYR A 48 -2.32 -3.65 -15.55
CA TYR A 48 -1.20 -3.78 -14.63
C TYR A 48 -0.81 -2.43 -14.01
N TYR A 49 -0.23 -2.47 -12.82
CA TYR A 49 0.34 -1.36 -12.06
C TYR A 49 -0.61 -0.16 -11.88
N TYR A 50 -1.92 -0.40 -11.87
CA TYR A 50 -2.95 0.64 -11.86
C TYR A 50 -3.26 1.20 -10.47
N ARG A 51 -3.02 0.46 -9.37
CA ARG A 51 -3.29 0.93 -8.01
C ARG A 51 -2.38 2.09 -7.65
N ASN A 52 -3.01 3.23 -7.41
CA ASN A 52 -2.37 4.47 -7.03
C ASN A 52 -2.15 4.62 -5.51
N LYS A 53 -2.68 3.69 -4.70
CA LYS A 53 -2.48 3.63 -3.24
C LYS A 53 -2.02 2.24 -2.87
N VAL A 54 -0.83 2.15 -2.29
CA VAL A 54 -0.17 0.89 -1.95
C VAL A 54 0.07 0.82 -0.45
N HIS A 55 -0.33 -0.29 0.16
CA HIS A 55 -0.15 -0.56 1.59
C HIS A 55 1.01 -1.53 1.81
N GLY A 56 1.92 -1.19 2.72
CA GLY A 56 2.97 -2.08 3.21
C GLY A 56 2.69 -2.46 4.66
N ALA A 57 2.23 -3.68 4.91
CA ALA A 57 2.10 -4.21 6.27
C ALA A 57 3.48 -4.63 6.78
N PHE A 58 3.80 -4.31 8.03
CA PHE A 58 5.05 -4.73 8.66
C PHE A 58 4.78 -5.87 9.64
N SER A 59 5.72 -6.82 9.70
CA SER A 59 5.73 -7.87 10.73
C SER A 59 7.17 -8.29 11.03
N TYR A 60 7.33 -9.23 11.94
CA TYR A 60 8.59 -9.94 12.16
C TYR A 60 8.50 -11.38 11.63
N ASP A 61 9.51 -11.81 10.90
CA ASP A 61 9.85 -13.23 10.78
C ASP A 61 11.04 -13.50 11.69
N ARG A 62 10.74 -14.09 12.86
CA ARG A 62 11.68 -14.34 13.96
C ARG A 62 12.38 -13.05 14.44
N LYS A 63 13.47 -12.67 13.78
CA LYS A 63 14.26 -11.47 14.09
C LYS A 63 14.41 -10.52 12.89
N ASN A 64 13.94 -10.93 11.71
CA ASN A 64 14.00 -10.12 10.51
C ASN A 64 12.71 -9.32 10.35
N ILE A 65 12.84 -8.07 9.93
CA ILE A 65 11.69 -7.24 9.58
C ILE A 65 11.16 -7.72 8.22
N LEU A 66 9.88 -8.07 8.19
CA LEU A 66 9.14 -8.31 6.95
C LEU A 66 8.31 -7.08 6.61
N MET A 67 8.18 -6.81 5.31
CA MET A 67 7.18 -5.87 4.82
C MET A 67 6.54 -6.42 3.55
N GLY A 68 5.21 -6.50 3.55
CA GLY A 68 4.47 -7.00 2.41
C GLY A 68 2.96 -6.96 2.60
N LYS A 69 2.29 -8.06 2.29
CA LYS A 69 0.82 -8.20 2.31
C LYS A 69 0.40 -9.23 3.33
N PHE A 70 -0.86 -9.15 3.74
CA PHE A 70 -1.47 -10.20 4.54
C PHE A 70 -1.82 -11.41 3.68
N GLU A 71 -1.54 -12.61 4.19
CA GLU A 71 -2.07 -13.85 3.63
C GLU A 71 -3.60 -13.87 3.79
N GLU A 72 -4.30 -14.43 2.80
CA GLU A 72 -5.76 -14.46 2.78
C GLU A 72 -6.33 -15.09 4.06
N GLY A 73 -7.27 -14.38 4.70
CA GLY A 73 -7.92 -14.85 5.92
C GLY A 73 -7.07 -14.79 7.19
N THR A 74 -5.87 -14.20 7.17
CA THR A 74 -4.98 -14.13 8.33
C THR A 74 -4.39 -12.73 8.57
N HIS A 75 -3.60 -12.57 9.64
CA HIS A 75 -2.72 -11.41 9.86
C HIS A 75 -1.23 -11.76 9.67
N ASN A 76 -0.94 -12.89 9.01
CA ASN A 76 0.42 -13.24 8.63
C ASN A 76 0.88 -12.38 7.47
N VAL A 77 2.07 -11.82 7.55
CA VAL A 77 2.63 -10.99 6.46
C VAL A 77 3.60 -11.82 5.65
N PHE A 78 3.43 -11.85 4.34
CA PHE A 78 4.39 -12.41 3.39
C PHE A 78 4.98 -11.32 2.49
N GLU A 79 6.22 -11.53 2.03
CA GLU A 79 6.89 -10.63 1.11
C GLU A 79 6.59 -10.99 -0.34
N ILE A 80 6.46 -9.94 -1.16
CA ILE A 80 6.30 -10.04 -2.61
C ILE A 80 7.28 -9.07 -3.25
N GLU A 81 8.05 -9.55 -4.23
CA GLU A 81 9.04 -8.72 -4.92
C GLU A 81 8.39 -7.73 -5.88
N ASP A 82 7.38 -8.18 -6.64
CA ASP A 82 6.62 -7.31 -7.53
C ASP A 82 5.13 -7.67 -7.50
N CYS A 83 4.31 -6.71 -7.08
CA CYS A 83 2.87 -6.82 -7.16
C CYS A 83 2.38 -6.15 -8.45
N LEU A 84 1.95 -6.97 -9.41
CA LEU A 84 1.59 -6.54 -10.77
C LEU A 84 0.45 -5.54 -10.87
N ILE A 85 -0.27 -5.24 -9.78
CA ILE A 85 -1.34 -4.23 -9.76
C ILE A 85 -0.91 -2.92 -9.07
N GLU A 86 0.23 -2.88 -8.39
CA GLU A 86 0.65 -1.77 -7.53
C GLU A 86 1.62 -0.83 -8.23
N ASP A 87 1.45 0.48 -8.05
CA ASP A 87 2.34 1.44 -8.67
C ASP A 87 3.82 1.15 -8.37
N ILE A 88 4.64 1.06 -9.42
CA ILE A 88 6.05 0.66 -9.34
C ILE A 88 6.84 1.60 -8.40
N LYS A 89 6.56 2.91 -8.42
CA LYS A 89 7.23 3.87 -7.53
C LYS A 89 6.84 3.63 -6.09
N ALA A 90 5.55 3.38 -5.84
CA ALA A 90 5.05 3.10 -4.50
C ALA A 90 5.66 1.83 -3.90
N GLN A 91 5.79 0.77 -4.71
CA GLN A 91 6.49 -0.46 -4.31
C GLN A 91 7.95 -0.18 -3.93
N LYS A 92 8.67 0.58 -4.77
CA LYS A 92 10.07 0.94 -4.53
C LYS A 92 10.25 1.79 -3.26
N ILE A 93 9.36 2.75 -3.02
CA ILE A 93 9.35 3.58 -1.81
C ILE A 93 9.14 2.72 -0.57
N ASN A 94 8.16 1.82 -0.60
CA ASN A 94 7.93 0.88 0.51
C ASN A 94 9.18 0.05 0.81
N LYS A 95 9.86 -0.50 -0.21
CA LYS A 95 11.12 -1.24 -0.01
C LYS A 95 12.19 -0.36 0.67
N SER A 96 12.35 0.89 0.27
CA SER A 96 13.27 1.82 0.94
C SER A 96 12.85 2.17 2.37
N VAL A 97 11.55 2.32 2.65
CA VAL A 97 11.05 2.51 4.02
C VAL A 97 11.45 1.31 4.88
N LYS A 98 11.25 0.07 4.42
CA LYS A 98 11.65 -1.14 5.16
C LYS A 98 13.12 -1.09 5.57
N GLU A 99 14.01 -0.77 4.63
CA GLU A 99 15.44 -0.68 4.89
C GLU A 99 15.80 0.47 5.85
N LEU A 100 15.12 1.61 5.76
CA LEU A 100 15.31 2.72 6.71
C LEU A 100 14.77 2.37 8.10
N VAL A 101 13.61 1.76 8.20
CA VAL A 101 13.04 1.30 9.48
C VAL A 101 14.02 0.35 10.19
N LYS A 102 14.65 -0.55 9.44
CA LYS A 102 15.72 -1.44 9.92
C LYS A 102 16.97 -0.67 10.36
N SER A 103 17.48 0.26 9.55
CA SER A 103 18.71 1.00 9.86
C SER A 103 18.57 1.96 11.04
N PHE A 104 17.40 2.58 11.20
CA PHE A 104 17.03 3.44 12.33
C PHE A 104 16.62 2.65 13.57
N ARG A 105 16.57 1.31 13.50
CA ARG A 105 16.18 0.41 14.59
C ARG A 105 14.80 0.72 15.16
N TRP A 106 13.86 1.13 14.32
CA TRP A 106 12.47 1.27 14.74
C TRP A 106 11.86 -0.13 14.92
N SER A 107 11.20 -0.35 16.06
CA SER A 107 10.52 -1.61 16.32
C SER A 107 9.23 -1.72 15.51
N ILE A 108 8.91 -2.92 15.05
CA ILE A 108 7.63 -3.20 14.39
C ILE A 108 6.57 -3.46 15.45
N TYR A 109 5.36 -2.96 15.20
CA TYR A 109 4.21 -3.18 16.05
C TYR A 109 3.73 -4.62 15.95
N ASP A 110 3.57 -5.25 17.09
CA ASP A 110 3.07 -6.61 17.26
C ASP A 110 1.68 -6.53 17.89
N GLU A 111 0.67 -7.08 17.19
CA GLU A 111 -0.74 -6.92 17.56
C GLU A 111 -1.12 -7.73 18.81
N ASP A 112 -0.46 -8.86 19.05
CA ASP A 112 -0.70 -9.73 20.19
C ASP A 112 -0.18 -9.10 21.48
N THR A 113 1.06 -8.61 21.45
CA THR A 113 1.73 -7.99 22.61
C THR A 113 1.41 -6.51 22.77
N LYS A 114 0.88 -5.87 21.72
CA LYS A 114 0.56 -4.43 21.64
C LYS A 114 1.78 -3.53 21.85
N LYS A 115 2.95 -4.02 21.44
CA LYS A 115 4.24 -3.33 21.60
C LYS A 115 4.86 -3.07 20.24
N GLY A 116 5.77 -2.11 20.19
CA GLY A 116 6.44 -1.69 18.96
C GLY A 116 5.93 -0.38 18.42
N LEU A 117 6.55 0.12 17.34
CA LEU A 117 6.35 1.47 16.83
C LEU A 117 5.66 1.47 15.46
N VAL A 118 6.26 0.84 14.46
CA VAL A 118 5.81 0.91 13.06
C VAL A 118 4.73 -0.15 12.81
N ARG A 119 3.54 0.26 12.39
CA ARG A 119 2.44 -0.66 12.04
C ARG A 119 2.44 -0.96 10.55
N SER A 120 2.42 0.08 9.74
CA SER A 120 2.34 -0.05 8.28
C SER A 120 2.74 1.24 7.57
N THR A 121 2.81 1.18 6.25
CA THR A 121 2.89 2.35 5.37
C THR A 121 1.78 2.39 4.36
N LEU A 122 1.43 3.60 3.94
CA LEU A 122 0.61 3.85 2.77
C LEU A 122 1.37 4.81 1.85
N VAL A 123 1.53 4.44 0.59
CA VAL A 123 2.09 5.32 -0.43
C VAL A 123 1.01 5.61 -1.45
N ARG A 124 0.66 6.90 -1.61
CA ARG A 124 -0.26 7.36 -2.65
C ARG A 124 0.53 8.06 -3.75
N VAL A 125 0.18 7.77 -5.00
CA VAL A 125 0.82 8.30 -6.19
C VAL A 125 -0.27 8.95 -7.05
N GLY A 126 -0.15 10.23 -7.36
CA GLY A 126 -0.99 10.86 -8.38
C GLY A 126 -0.65 10.25 -9.75
N LYS A 127 -1.62 9.61 -10.40
CA LYS A 127 -1.40 8.91 -11.68
C LYS A 127 -1.13 9.88 -12.83
N LYS A 128 -1.71 11.07 -12.80
CA LYS A 128 -1.47 12.12 -13.81
C LYS A 128 -0.40 13.11 -13.36
N SER A 129 -0.42 13.53 -12.10
CA SER A 129 0.53 14.52 -11.58
C SER A 129 1.92 13.94 -11.29
N GLY A 130 2.00 12.65 -10.95
CA GLY A 130 3.22 12.01 -10.47
C GLY A 130 3.59 12.38 -9.03
N GLU A 131 2.77 13.16 -8.32
CA GLU A 131 3.02 13.53 -6.93
C GLU A 131 2.87 12.34 -5.98
N ILE A 132 3.72 12.28 -4.95
CA ILE A 132 3.70 11.16 -4.00
C ILE A 132 3.53 11.61 -2.56
N LEU A 133 2.59 10.98 -1.86
CA LEU A 133 2.38 11.09 -0.42
C LEU A 133 2.79 9.78 0.25
N LEU A 134 3.81 9.85 1.11
CA LEU A 134 4.19 8.76 2.00
C LEU A 134 3.54 8.97 3.37
N THR A 135 2.71 8.03 3.79
CA THR A 135 2.19 7.94 5.16
C THR A 135 2.81 6.77 5.90
N ILE A 136 3.36 7.03 7.08
CA ILE A 136 3.88 6.00 7.99
C ILE A 136 2.95 5.92 9.18
N VAL A 137 2.36 4.75 9.40
CA VAL A 137 1.42 4.50 10.49
C VAL A 137 2.19 3.98 11.70
N LEU A 138 2.08 4.68 12.81
CA LEU A 138 2.79 4.41 14.05
C LEU A 138 1.82 4.16 15.21
N SER A 139 2.26 3.41 16.21
CA SER A 139 1.47 3.13 17.42
C SER A 139 1.43 4.30 18.42
N ASN A 140 2.36 5.26 18.32
CA ASN A 140 2.47 6.38 19.25
C ASN A 140 3.25 7.56 18.65
N THR A 141 3.23 8.70 19.34
CA THR A 141 3.80 9.98 18.88
C THR A 141 5.31 10.11 19.05
N LYS A 142 5.97 9.24 19.82
CA LYS A 142 7.42 9.32 20.07
C LYS A 142 8.16 8.61 18.94
N VAL A 143 8.62 9.39 17.97
CA VAL A 143 9.32 8.89 16.78
C VAL A 143 10.82 9.22 16.86
N PRO A 144 11.69 8.26 17.21
CA PRO A 144 13.12 8.51 17.32
C PRO A 144 13.73 8.92 15.98
N SER A 145 14.56 9.96 15.96
CA SER A 145 15.28 10.40 14.75
C SER A 145 14.37 10.71 13.55
N LYS A 146 13.11 11.07 13.79
CA LYS A 146 12.09 11.39 12.77
C LYS A 146 12.61 12.27 11.63
N ASN A 147 13.26 13.39 11.98
CA ASN A 147 13.73 14.36 10.98
C ASN A 147 14.86 13.78 10.10
N ASN A 148 15.70 12.90 10.65
CA ASN A 148 16.76 12.24 9.87
C ASN A 148 16.16 11.17 8.95
N PHE A 149 15.17 10.40 9.43
CA PHE A 149 14.43 9.46 8.58
C PHE A 149 13.81 10.19 7.38
N VAL A 150 13.12 11.31 7.63
CA VAL A 150 12.47 12.12 6.57
C VAL A 150 13.50 12.65 5.56
N LYS A 151 14.66 13.12 6.02
CA LYS A 151 15.74 13.57 5.14
C LYS A 151 16.25 12.45 4.23
N GLU A 152 16.49 11.26 4.78
CA GLU A 152 17.00 10.12 4.00
C GLU A 152 15.98 9.60 2.99
N ILE A 153 14.70 9.48 3.36
CA ILE A 153 13.69 8.98 2.41
C ILE A 153 13.46 9.95 1.24
N ILE A 154 13.48 11.26 1.49
CA ILE A 154 13.35 12.28 0.43
C ILE A 154 14.60 12.29 -0.46
N LYS A 155 15.79 12.06 0.12
CA LYS A 155 17.02 11.93 -0.65
C LYS A 155 16.98 10.72 -1.59
N LEU A 156 16.42 9.59 -1.14
CA LEU A 156 16.26 8.38 -1.94
C LEU A 156 15.14 8.52 -3.00
N HIS A 157 14.08 9.25 -2.67
CA HIS A 157 12.89 9.43 -3.53
C HIS A 157 12.48 10.91 -3.57
N PRO A 158 13.18 11.76 -4.36
CA PRO A 158 12.90 13.19 -4.46
C PRO A 158 11.51 13.52 -5.02
N GLU A 159 10.83 12.56 -5.65
CA GLU A 159 9.45 12.70 -6.14
C GLU A 159 8.40 12.73 -5.03
N ILE A 160 8.75 12.36 -3.79
CA ILE A 160 7.87 12.50 -2.63
C ILE A 160 7.59 13.99 -2.38
N LYS A 161 6.32 14.38 -2.43
CA LYS A 161 5.86 15.74 -2.14
C LYS A 161 5.45 15.94 -0.69
N SER A 162 5.06 14.86 -0.01
CA SER A 162 4.60 14.95 1.36
C SER A 162 4.93 13.68 2.15
N VAL A 163 5.34 13.85 3.41
CA VAL A 163 5.54 12.77 4.37
C VAL A 163 4.70 13.04 5.63
N VAL A 164 3.82 12.11 5.94
CA VAL A 164 2.89 12.19 7.08
C VAL A 164 3.12 11.00 8.00
N PHE A 165 3.25 11.27 9.30
CA PHE A 165 3.14 10.22 10.31
C PHE A 165 1.71 10.19 10.84
N ASN A 166 1.01 9.07 10.65
CA ASN A 166 -0.32 8.85 11.20
C ASN A 166 -0.19 8.02 12.49
N ILE A 167 -0.87 8.42 13.56
CA ILE A 167 -0.81 7.72 14.85
C ILE A 167 -2.08 6.93 15.07
N ASN A 168 -1.92 5.61 15.15
CA ASN A 168 -2.94 4.64 15.47
C ASN A 168 -2.54 3.84 16.73
N ASP A 169 -2.97 4.35 17.88
CA ASP A 169 -2.77 3.77 19.22
C ASP A 169 -3.89 2.79 19.63
N ARG A 170 -4.84 2.51 18.73
CA ARG A 170 -6.00 1.67 19.00
C ARG A 170 -5.74 0.20 18.66
N ASN A 171 -6.38 -0.69 19.40
CA ASN A 171 -6.45 -2.12 19.04
C ASN A 171 -7.60 -2.35 18.03
N THR A 172 -7.30 -2.21 16.75
CA THR A 172 -8.28 -2.27 15.66
C THR A 172 -7.60 -2.67 14.36
N SER A 173 -8.36 -3.29 13.45
CA SER A 173 -7.95 -3.59 12.08
C SER A 173 -7.95 -2.35 11.17
N LEU A 174 -8.48 -1.21 11.63
CA LEU A 174 -8.37 0.05 10.89
C LEU A 174 -6.90 0.45 10.80
N ILE A 175 -6.41 0.65 9.57
CA ILE A 175 -5.02 1.04 9.31
C ILE A 175 -4.70 2.42 9.90
N LEU A 176 -5.54 3.41 9.59
CA LEU A 176 -5.32 4.80 10.01
C LEU A 176 -5.94 5.08 11.37
N GLY A 177 -5.21 5.81 12.20
CA GLY A 177 -5.73 6.49 13.38
C GLY A 177 -6.17 7.92 13.06
N GLN A 178 -6.54 8.65 14.10
CA GLN A 178 -7.18 9.97 13.97
C GLN A 178 -6.20 11.16 14.03
N LYS A 179 -4.94 10.90 14.37
CA LYS A 179 -3.91 11.94 14.52
C LYS A 179 -2.91 11.85 13.40
N GLU A 180 -2.59 13.00 12.81
CA GLU A 180 -1.63 13.11 11.72
C GLU A 180 -0.57 14.17 12.06
N MET A 181 0.68 13.89 11.71
CA MET A 181 1.81 14.79 11.87
C MET A 181 2.51 14.93 10.52
N VAL A 182 2.22 16.02 9.82
CA VAL A 182 2.93 16.40 8.60
C VAL A 182 4.39 16.70 8.97
N SER A 183 5.33 15.96 8.39
CA SER A 183 6.77 16.13 8.66
C SER A 183 7.56 16.60 7.44
N TYR A 184 6.95 16.58 6.27
CA TYR A 184 7.45 17.21 5.05
C TYR A 184 6.28 17.53 4.12
N GLY A 185 6.36 18.64 3.40
CA GLY A 185 5.34 19.05 2.42
C GLY A 185 4.06 19.59 3.04
N SER A 186 2.96 19.46 2.30
CA SER A 186 1.66 20.03 2.63
C SER A 186 0.72 19.10 3.41
N GLY A 187 1.07 17.82 3.56
CA GLY A 187 0.18 16.80 4.13
C GLY A 187 -0.77 16.14 3.13
N TYR A 188 -0.85 16.66 1.90
CA TYR A 188 -1.66 16.12 0.80
C TYR A 188 -0.85 16.11 -0.51
N ILE A 189 -1.45 15.57 -1.57
CA ILE A 189 -0.97 15.64 -2.95
C ILE A 189 -2.14 15.99 -3.85
N PHE A 190 -1.86 16.53 -5.03
CA PHE A 190 -2.85 16.72 -6.07
C PHE A 190 -2.75 15.66 -7.14
N ASP A 191 -3.89 15.25 -7.69
CA ASP A 191 -3.96 14.51 -8.96
C ASP A 191 -5.08 15.03 -9.84
N ASN A 192 -5.04 14.66 -11.13
CA ASN A 192 -6.01 15.13 -12.11
C ASN A 192 -6.89 14.00 -12.64
N LEU A 193 -8.20 14.21 -12.62
CA LEU A 193 -9.20 13.31 -13.19
C LEU A 193 -10.21 14.12 -14.01
N LEU A 194 -10.34 13.78 -15.30
CA LEU A 194 -11.27 14.44 -16.24
C LEU A 194 -11.13 15.99 -16.26
N GLY A 195 -9.91 16.49 -16.16
CA GLY A 195 -9.61 17.93 -16.18
C GLY A 195 -9.82 18.65 -14.85
N LEU A 196 -10.17 17.93 -13.78
CA LEU A 196 -10.34 18.47 -12.43
C LEU A 196 -9.19 18.01 -11.51
N SER A 197 -8.75 18.91 -10.62
CA SER A 197 -7.71 18.64 -9.63
C SER A 197 -8.35 18.26 -8.28
N PHE A 198 -7.83 17.21 -7.65
CA PHE A 198 -8.24 16.71 -6.33
C PHE A 198 -7.03 16.54 -5.42
#